data_AF-A0A0G4NL32-F1
#
_entry.id   AF-A0A0G4NL32-F1
#
_cell.length_a   1.000
_cell.length_b   1.000
_cell.length_c   1.000
_cell.angle_alpha   90.00
_cell.angle_beta   90.00
_cell.angle_gamma   90.00
#
_symmetry.space_group_name_H-M   'P 1'
#
loop_
_entity.id
_entity.type
_entity.pdbx_description
1 polymer ?
#
loop_
_entity_poly.entity_id
_entity_poly.type
_entity_poly.pdbx_seq_one_letter_code
_entity_poly.pdbx_strand_id
1 'polypeptide(L)'
;MTQLHLLMKQGLDGHVMTNGPLFQRLTTDRNIRRLRGIPFLLFVGRDNAVLTPEATERTYETLCDVFGSSGGNPDDGIQYRRRVVPDYGHLDCWMGRNAWKD
;
A
#
# COMPACT_ATOMS: atom_id res chain seq x y z
N MET A 1 22.84 13.37 -2.99
CA MET A 1 22.27 12.33 -3.88
C MET A 1 20.80 12.62 -4.06
N THR A 2 20.32 12.82 -5.28
CA THR A 2 18.89 13.03 -5.56
C THR A 2 18.21 11.69 -5.80
N GLN A 3 17.02 11.46 -5.23
CA GLN A 3 16.24 10.21 -5.39
C GLN A 3 15.24 10.26 -6.55
N LEU A 4 15.28 11.32 -7.38
CA LEU A 4 14.30 11.52 -8.46
C LEU A 4 14.32 10.37 -9.47
N HIS A 5 15.50 9.84 -9.81
CA HIS A 5 15.62 8.71 -10.72
C HIS A 5 14.94 7.45 -10.17
N LEU A 6 14.99 7.22 -8.86
CA LEU A 6 14.33 6.09 -8.20
C LEU A 6 12.82 6.28 -8.28
N LEU A 7 12.32 7.47 -7.92
CA LEU A 7 10.89 7.79 -7.98
C LEU A 7 10.32 7.61 -9.39
N MET A 8 11.00 8.14 -10.40
CA MET A 8 10.59 7.97 -11.81
C MET A 8 10.55 6.50 -12.22
N LYS A 9 11.57 5.72 -11.80
CA LYS A 9 11.64 4.29 -12.14
C LYS A 9 10.55 3.47 -11.43
N GLN A 10 10.26 3.76 -10.16
CA GLN A 10 9.17 3.14 -9.42
C GLN A 10 7.80 3.49 -10.02
N GLY A 11 7.61 4.74 -10.46
CA GLY A 11 6.39 5.18 -11.14
C GLY A 11 6.19 4.52 -12.50
N LEU A 12 7.26 4.36 -13.29
CA LEU A 12 7.21 3.68 -14.60
C LEU A 12 6.95 2.18 -14.48
N ASP A 13 7.64 1.50 -13.57
CA ASP A 13 7.56 0.03 -13.46
C ASP A 13 6.41 -0.43 -12.54
N GLY A 14 5.88 0.45 -11.69
CA GLY A 14 4.83 0.12 -10.73
C GLY A 14 5.30 -0.76 -9.56
N HIS A 15 6.59 -0.78 -9.24
CA HIS A 15 7.16 -1.54 -8.12
C HIS A 15 8.00 -0.64 -7.22
N VAL A 16 7.90 -0.86 -5.90
CA VAL A 16 8.87 -0.31 -4.94
C VAL A 16 10.22 -1.00 -5.14
N MET A 17 11.31 -0.23 -5.07
CA MET A 17 12.67 -0.68 -5.38
C MET A 17 13.70 -0.15 -4.38
N THR A 18 14.83 -0.84 -4.27
CA THR A 18 16.03 -0.32 -3.60
C THR A 18 16.62 0.86 -4.36
N ASN A 19 17.54 1.58 -3.71
CA ASN A 19 18.32 2.63 -4.36
C ASN A 19 19.12 2.12 -5.57
N GLY A 20 19.51 3.04 -6.44
CA GLY A 20 20.42 2.77 -7.54
C GLY A 20 21.81 2.32 -7.07
N PRO A 21 22.61 1.68 -7.94
CA PRO A 21 22.35 1.50 -9.38
C PRO A 21 21.52 0.25 -9.71
N LEU A 22 21.25 -0.64 -8.73
CA LEU A 22 20.66 -1.95 -9.01
C LEU A 22 19.13 -1.95 -9.04
N PHE A 23 18.46 -1.01 -8.38
CA PHE A 23 17.00 -0.84 -8.41
C PHE A 23 16.22 -2.16 -8.19
N GLN A 24 16.66 -2.96 -7.22
CA GLN A 24 16.08 -4.28 -6.98
C GLN A 24 14.63 -4.13 -6.49
N ARG A 25 13.70 -4.86 -7.12
CA ARG A 25 12.29 -4.85 -6.72
C ARG A 25 12.13 -5.38 -5.30
N LEU A 26 11.33 -4.69 -4.50
CA LEU A 26 11.04 -5.06 -3.12
C LEU A 26 9.69 -5.79 -2.97
N THR A 27 8.81 -5.73 -3.97
CA THR A 27 7.53 -6.44 -3.99
C THR A 27 7.64 -7.86 -4.58
N THR A 28 8.69 -8.60 -4.19
CA THR A 28 8.86 -10.01 -4.57
C THR A 28 8.04 -10.92 -3.67
N ASP A 29 7.63 -12.10 -4.14
CA ASP A 29 6.92 -13.11 -3.32
C ASP A 29 7.64 -13.43 -2.02
N ARG A 30 8.98 -13.54 -2.06
CA ARG A 30 9.81 -13.78 -0.87
C ARG A 30 9.67 -12.65 0.15
N ASN A 31 9.64 -11.40 -0.30
CA ASN A 31 9.49 -10.25 0.59
C ASN A 31 8.05 -10.14 1.10
N ILE A 32 7.05 -10.37 0.23
CA ILE A 32 5.64 -10.34 0.61
C ILE A 32 5.39 -11.38 1.71
N ARG A 33 5.88 -12.61 1.58
CA ARG A 33 5.73 -13.67 2.60
C ARG A 33 6.25 -13.29 3.99
N ARG A 34 7.19 -12.33 4.11
CA ARG A 34 7.68 -11.83 5.39
C ARG A 34 6.67 -10.95 6.13
N LEU A 35 5.60 -10.54 5.46
CA LEU A 35 4.52 -9.72 6.04
C LEU A 35 3.39 -10.57 6.68
N ARG A 36 3.56 -11.90 6.72
CA ARG A 36 2.58 -12.81 7.35
C ARG A 36 2.34 -12.40 8.80
N GLY A 37 1.07 -12.40 9.22
CA GLY A 37 0.70 -12.07 10.61
C GLY A 37 0.85 -10.60 10.99
N ILE A 38 1.15 -9.70 10.04
CA ILE A 38 1.13 -8.25 10.29
C ILE A 38 -0.25 -7.72 9.89
N PRO A 39 -0.99 -7.03 10.78
CA PRO A 39 -2.26 -6.41 10.40
C PRO A 39 -2.05 -5.17 9.53
N PHE A 40 -2.84 -5.03 8.46
CA PHE A 40 -2.85 -3.85 7.58
C PHE A 40 -4.24 -3.22 7.50
N LEU A 41 -4.27 -1.90 7.68
CA LEU A 41 -5.38 -1.04 7.28
C LEU A 41 -4.89 -0.13 6.15
N LEU A 42 -5.42 -0.33 4.95
CA LEU A 42 -5.12 0.48 3.78
C LEU A 42 -6.23 1.51 3.60
N PHE A 43 -5.92 2.80 3.57
CA PHE A 43 -6.92 3.84 3.37
C PHE A 43 -6.43 4.91 2.39
N VAL A 44 -7.34 5.39 1.55
CA VAL A 44 -7.02 6.35 0.49
C VAL A 44 -8.22 7.25 0.22
N GLY A 45 -7.97 8.52 -0.10
CA GLY A 45 -8.99 9.43 -0.58
C GLY A 45 -9.39 9.08 -2.01
N ARG A 46 -10.69 9.08 -2.32
CA ARG A 46 -11.21 8.76 -3.66
C ARG A 46 -10.71 9.75 -4.71
N ASP A 47 -10.56 11.01 -4.34
CA ASP A 47 -10.24 12.12 -5.24
C ASP A 47 -8.74 12.46 -5.17
N ASN A 48 -7.91 11.46 -4.84
CA ASN A 48 -6.47 11.58 -4.74
C ASN A 48 -5.83 11.77 -6.14
N ALA A 49 -5.28 12.97 -6.38
CA ALA A 49 -4.61 13.34 -7.63
C ALA A 49 -3.11 12.97 -7.70
N VAL A 50 -2.55 12.36 -6.64
CA VAL A 50 -1.12 11.99 -6.57
C VAL A 50 -0.93 10.49 -6.76
N LEU A 51 -1.67 9.67 -6.03
CA LEU A 51 -1.65 8.21 -6.14
C LEU A 51 -3.08 7.72 -6.34
N THR A 52 -3.31 6.97 -7.42
CA THR A 52 -4.65 6.45 -7.71
C THR A 52 -5.13 5.49 -6.61
N PRO A 53 -6.44 5.41 -6.34
CA PRO A 53 -6.99 4.45 -5.38
C PRO A 53 -6.59 2.99 -5.65
N GLU A 54 -6.30 2.66 -6.92
CA GLU A 54 -5.81 1.35 -7.38
C GLU A 54 -4.54 0.90 -6.64
N ALA A 55 -3.63 1.81 -6.26
CA ALA A 55 -2.39 1.44 -5.59
C ALA A 55 -2.63 0.68 -4.26
N THR A 56 -3.65 1.11 -3.50
CA THR A 56 -4.05 0.44 -2.27
C THR A 56 -4.88 -0.83 -2.52
N GLU A 57 -5.63 -0.87 -3.62
CA GLU A 57 -6.39 -2.05 -4.05
C GLU A 57 -5.45 -3.19 -4.40
N ARG A 58 -4.48 -2.95 -5.27
CA ARG A 58 -3.46 -3.93 -5.65
C ARG A 58 -2.69 -4.48 -4.46
N THR A 59 -2.38 -3.62 -3.48
CA THR A 59 -1.72 -4.06 -2.23
C THR A 59 -2.65 -4.95 -1.40
N TYR A 60 -3.91 -4.55 -1.24
CA TYR A 60 -4.92 -5.32 -0.51
C TYR A 60 -5.13 -6.71 -1.13
N GLU A 61 -5.33 -6.76 -2.44
CA GLU A 61 -5.49 -8.01 -3.20
C GLU A 61 -4.26 -8.90 -3.08
N THR A 62 -3.06 -8.35 -3.26
CA THR A 62 -1.80 -9.12 -3.10
C THR A 62 -1.69 -9.75 -1.71
N LEU A 63 -2.03 -9.03 -0.65
CA LEU A 63 -2.01 -9.57 0.71
C LEU A 63 -3.07 -10.67 0.90
N CYS A 64 -4.28 -10.46 0.40
CA CYS A 64 -5.36 -11.43 0.48
C CYS A 64 -5.06 -12.69 -0.33
N ASP A 65 -4.47 -12.56 -1.52
CA ASP A 65 -4.11 -13.70 -2.37
C ASP A 65 -3.02 -14.56 -1.74
N VAL A 66 -2.05 -13.94 -1.05
CA VAL A 66 -0.91 -14.67 -0.46
C VAL A 66 -1.23 -15.27 0.92
N PHE A 67 -2.10 -14.63 1.70
CA PHE A 67 -2.35 -15.02 3.10
C PHE A 67 -3.82 -15.33 3.42
N GLY A 68 -4.73 -15.15 2.47
CA GLY A 68 -6.17 -15.11 2.74
C GLY A 68 -6.59 -13.81 3.43
N SER A 69 -7.89 -13.60 3.55
CA SER A 69 -8.46 -12.43 4.24
C SER A 69 -8.14 -12.39 5.73
N SER A 70 -7.72 -13.52 6.32
CA SER A 70 -7.40 -13.67 7.76
C SER A 70 -5.91 -13.53 8.11
N GLY A 71 -5.07 -12.97 7.21
CA GLY A 71 -3.67 -12.66 7.53
C GLY A 71 -2.72 -13.85 7.68
N GLY A 72 -3.14 -15.04 7.23
CA GLY A 72 -2.32 -16.25 7.16
C GLY A 72 -2.55 -17.25 8.29
N ASN A 73 -3.32 -16.89 9.32
CA ASN A 73 -3.79 -17.79 10.36
C ASN A 73 -5.18 -17.33 10.88
N PRO A 74 -6.25 -18.12 10.70
CA PRO A 74 -7.60 -17.77 11.16
C PRO A 74 -7.69 -17.47 12.66
N ASP A 75 -6.83 -18.09 13.46
CA ASP A 75 -6.85 -17.99 14.92
C ASP A 75 -6.19 -16.70 15.43
N ASP A 76 -5.41 -16.00 14.60
CA ASP A 76 -4.72 -14.77 14.98
C ASP A 76 -5.67 -13.55 15.01
N GLY A 77 -6.90 -13.70 14.49
CA GLY A 77 -7.91 -12.63 14.45
C GLY A 77 -7.57 -11.46 13.51
N ILE A 78 -6.51 -11.58 12.71
CA ILE A 78 -6.06 -10.55 11.77
C ILE A 78 -7.02 -10.49 10.60
N GLN A 79 -7.44 -9.29 10.21
CA GLN A 79 -8.18 -9.06 8.97
C GLN A 79 -7.58 -7.88 8.23
N TYR A 80 -7.16 -8.10 6.98
CA TYR A 80 -6.78 -7.00 6.11
C TYR A 80 -8.02 -6.16 5.80
N ARG A 81 -7.86 -4.84 5.85
CA ARG A 81 -8.96 -3.91 5.56
C ARG A 81 -8.52 -2.86 4.57
N ARG A 82 -9.47 -2.46 3.72
CA ARG A 82 -9.31 -1.33 2.82
C ARG A 82 -10.49 -0.36 2.95
N ARG A 83 -10.21 0.94 3.02
CA ARG A 83 -11.21 2.02 3.07
C ARG A 83 -10.91 3.08 2.02
N VAL A 84 -11.88 3.36 1.16
CA VAL A 84 -11.82 4.48 0.21
C VAL A 84 -12.73 5.58 0.76
N VAL A 85 -12.16 6.75 1.05
CA VAL A 85 -12.91 7.86 1.65
C VAL A 85 -13.38 8.79 0.53
N PRO A 86 -14.71 8.96 0.33
CA PRO A 86 -15.25 9.89 -0.66
C PRO A 86 -14.76 11.32 -0.41
N ASP A 87 -14.58 12.08 -1.49
CA ASP A 87 -14.31 13.53 -1.46
C ASP A 87 -12.98 13.94 -0.81
N TYR A 88 -12.12 12.96 -0.52
CA TYR A 88 -10.80 13.16 0.10
C TYR A 88 -9.71 13.08 -0.97
N GLY A 89 -8.76 14.02 -0.90
CA GLY A 89 -7.55 14.04 -1.70
C GLY A 89 -6.42 13.20 -1.09
N HIS A 90 -5.18 13.48 -1.50
CA HIS A 90 -4.03 12.63 -1.19
C HIS A 90 -3.76 12.43 0.31
N LEU A 91 -3.84 13.51 1.09
CA LEU A 91 -3.44 13.50 2.49
C LEU A 91 -4.60 13.80 3.44
N ASP A 92 -5.82 13.95 2.91
CA ASP A 92 -6.97 14.34 3.71
C ASP A 92 -7.37 13.28 4.73
N CYS A 93 -7.07 12.00 4.47
CA CYS A 93 -7.41 10.91 5.40
C CYS A 93 -6.63 10.95 6.73
N TRP A 94 -5.56 11.74 6.86
CA TRP A 94 -4.76 11.78 8.08
C TRP A 94 -4.27 13.17 8.46
N MET A 95 -4.26 14.12 7.51
CA MET A 95 -3.93 15.53 7.75
C MET A 95 -5.09 16.49 7.40
N GLY A 96 -6.21 15.98 6.87
CA GLY A 96 -7.38 16.79 6.54
C GLY A 96 -8.12 17.29 7.78
N ARG A 97 -8.91 18.36 7.61
CA ARG A 97 -9.71 18.98 8.69
C ARG A 97 -10.59 17.97 9.45
N ASN A 98 -11.09 16.96 8.75
CA ASN A 98 -12.00 15.95 9.27
C ASN A 98 -11.32 14.60 9.56
N ALA A 99 -10.00 14.47 9.34
CA ALA A 99 -9.27 13.19 9.47
C ALA A 99 -9.42 12.51 10.84
N TRP A 100 -9.62 13.28 11.91
CA TRP A 100 -9.80 12.73 13.25
C TRP A 100 -11.15 12.01 13.46
N LYS A 101 -12.11 12.17 12.54
CA LYS A 101 -13.45 11.58 12.62
C LYS A 101 -13.60 10.27 11.83
N ASP A 102 -12.77 10.07 10.81
CA ASP A 102 -12.95 9.05 9.75
C ASP A 102 -11.93 7.92 9.80
#